data_AF-A0A1F5PY85-F1
#
_entry.id   AF-A0A1F5PY85-F1
#
_cell.length_a   1.000
_cell.length_b   1.000
_cell.length_c   1.000
_cell.angle_alpha   90.00
_cell.angle_beta   90.00
_cell.angle_gamma   90.00
#
_symmetry.space_group_name_H-M   'P 1'
#
loop_
_entity.id
_entity.type
_entity.pdbx_description
1 polymer ?
#
loop_
_entity_poly.entity_id
_entity_poly.type
_entity_poly.pdbx_seq_one_letter_code
_entity_poly.pdbx_strand_id
1 'polypeptide(L)'
;MRELKKRIGLDKSDKSGAGFTLIELLITLAIIGVLATIVFLNVKNSRENTYYSRASWETTEIAKALWIYLQEYGDYPSDANRGLPPGLEVYLPAGNWPDGPWPGSVYDWDNWDDPDQPGKKIYQISLRFCPIGGPLSACNFPKASWAQNFNINSALYYCLSGSCRSHVASPPSYPGKCINC
;
A
#
# COMPACT_ATOMS: atom_id res chain seq x y z
N MET A 1 -4.73 11.34 93.74
CA MET A 1 -5.82 10.57 93.08
C MET A 1 -5.88 11.01 91.64
N ARG A 2 -5.45 10.14 90.71
CA ARG A 2 -6.32 9.34 89.83
C ARG A 2 -7.09 10.22 88.83
N GLU A 3 -6.61 10.27 87.60
CA GLU A 3 -7.15 9.48 86.47
C GLU A 3 -8.15 10.33 85.69
N LEU A 4 -7.84 10.62 84.42
CA LEU A 4 -8.78 10.44 83.30
C LEU A 4 -8.00 10.56 81.98
N LYS A 5 -7.32 9.45 81.68
CA LYS A 5 -6.78 9.10 80.37
C LYS A 5 -7.92 8.48 79.55
N LYS A 6 -8.08 8.89 78.27
CA LYS A 6 -8.92 8.33 77.15
C LYS A 6 -9.96 9.34 76.65
N ARG A 7 -10.21 9.56 75.36
CA ARG A 7 -9.84 8.91 74.08
C ARG A 7 -10.28 9.87 72.98
N ILE A 8 -9.41 10.30 72.09
CA ILE A 8 -9.75 10.46 70.67
C ILE A 8 -8.55 9.93 69.89
N GLY A 9 -8.76 8.82 69.18
CA GLY A 9 -7.70 8.08 68.51
C GLY A 9 -7.08 8.91 67.40
N LEU A 10 -5.75 9.05 67.47
CA LEU A 10 -4.94 9.30 66.31
C LEU A 10 -5.14 8.14 65.34
N ASP A 11 -5.88 8.38 64.26
CA ASP A 11 -5.90 7.53 63.08
C ASP A 11 -4.47 7.46 62.53
N LYS A 12 -3.78 6.36 62.82
CA LYS A 12 -2.50 6.05 62.18
C LYS A 12 -2.83 5.66 60.74
N SER A 13 -2.77 6.64 59.85
CA SER A 13 -2.59 6.39 58.43
C SER A 13 -1.22 5.73 58.25
N ASP A 14 -1.20 4.40 58.16
CA ASP A 14 -0.06 3.65 57.65
C ASP A 14 0.15 4.03 56.20
N LYS A 15 0.91 5.11 55.96
CA LYS A 15 1.45 5.43 54.64
C LYS A 15 2.68 4.56 54.40
N SER A 16 2.48 3.26 54.20
CA SER A 16 3.46 2.43 53.50
C SER A 16 3.38 2.72 52.00
N GLY A 17 3.72 3.95 51.61
CA GLY A 17 3.90 4.32 50.22
C GLY A 17 5.27 3.85 49.76
N ALA A 18 5.39 2.58 49.39
CA ALA A 18 6.57 2.08 48.69
C ALA A 18 6.60 2.75 47.29
N GLY A 19 7.48 3.74 47.12
CA GLY A 19 7.75 4.33 45.82
C GLY A 19 8.61 3.40 44.97
N PHE A 20 8.43 3.47 43.65
CA PHE A 20 9.30 2.79 42.70
C PHE A 20 10.76 3.23 42.87
N THR A 21 11.68 2.29 42.75
CA THR A 21 13.10 2.57 42.76
C THR A 21 13.55 3.18 41.43
N LEU A 22 14.63 3.99 41.45
CA LEU A 22 15.25 4.49 40.23
C LEU A 22 15.68 3.36 39.29
N ILE A 23 16.12 2.23 39.86
CA ILE A 23 16.52 1.06 39.09
C ILE A 23 15.33 0.37 38.43
N GLU A 24 14.16 0.29 39.07
CA GLU A 24 12.93 -0.23 38.45
C GLU A 24 12.49 0.63 37.26
N LEU A 25 12.54 1.95 37.39
CA LEU A 25 12.19 2.84 36.27
C LEU A 25 13.21 2.68 35.12
N LEU A 26 14.50 2.58 35.43
CA LEU A 26 15.56 2.38 34.43
C LEU A 26 15.42 1.06 33.67
N ILE A 27 15.19 -0.05 34.37
CA ILE A 27 15.01 -1.37 33.76
C ILE A 27 13.74 -1.37 32.89
N THR A 28 12.66 -0.75 33.37
CA THR A 28 11.39 -0.69 32.63
C THR A 28 11.53 0.08 31.32
N LEU A 29 12.18 1.25 31.34
CA LEU A 29 12.42 2.02 30.11
C LEU A 29 13.37 1.30 29.15
N ALA A 30 14.37 0.57 29.67
CA ALA A 30 15.24 -0.26 28.85
C ALA A 30 14.48 -1.38 28.13
N ILE A 31 13.60 -2.10 28.85
CA ILE A 31 12.76 -3.16 28.26
C ILE A 31 11.80 -2.58 27.21
N ILE A 32 11.12 -1.47 27.53
CA ILE A 32 10.19 -0.80 26.59
C ILE A 32 10.94 -0.36 25.32
N GLY A 33 12.15 0.19 25.44
CA GLY A 33 12.96 0.62 24.30
C GLY A 33 13.34 -0.53 23.35
N VAL A 34 13.73 -1.68 23.89
CA VAL A 34 14.04 -2.88 23.09
C VAL A 34 12.80 -3.40 22.37
N LEU A 35 11.68 -3.55 23.10
CA LEU A 35 10.42 -4.06 22.53
C LEU A 35 9.87 -3.11 21.46
N ALA A 36 9.89 -1.80 21.69
CA ALA A 36 9.41 -0.80 20.73
C ALA A 36 10.16 -0.89 19.39
N THR A 37 11.48 -1.11 19.42
CA THR A 37 12.30 -1.26 18.21
C THR A 37 11.90 -2.50 17.41
N ILE A 38 11.73 -3.64 18.07
CA ILE A 38 11.34 -4.90 17.42
C ILE A 38 9.93 -4.77 16.79
N VAL A 39 8.96 -4.22 17.53
CA VAL A 39 7.59 -4.04 17.03
C VAL A 39 7.57 -3.13 15.80
N PHE A 40 8.30 -2.01 15.84
CA PHE A 40 8.33 -1.05 14.74
C PHE A 40 8.87 -1.64 13.43
N LEU A 41 9.92 -2.47 13.50
CA LEU A 41 10.48 -3.13 12.32
C LEU A 41 9.50 -4.13 11.71
N ASN A 42 8.77 -4.89 12.52
CA ASN A 42 7.81 -5.89 12.05
C ASN A 42 6.57 -5.27 11.38
N VAL A 43 6.05 -4.17 11.92
CA VAL A 43 4.85 -3.50 11.36
C VAL A 43 5.10 -2.93 9.95
N LYS A 44 6.32 -2.45 9.66
CA LYS A 44 6.65 -1.91 8.33
C LYS A 44 6.56 -2.96 7.23
N ASN A 45 7.17 -4.12 7.44
CA ASN A 45 7.15 -5.21 6.45
C ASN A 45 5.73 -5.77 6.24
N SER A 46 4.93 -5.83 7.30
CA SER A 46 3.53 -6.27 7.19
C SER A 46 2.70 -5.35 6.30
N ARG A 47 2.89 -4.02 6.38
CA ARG A 47 2.12 -3.05 5.57
C ARG A 47 2.40 -3.18 4.07
N GLU A 48 3.67 -3.27 3.68
CA GLU A 48 4.03 -3.42 2.25
C GLU A 48 3.46 -4.72 1.66
N ASN A 49 3.49 -5.81 2.43
CA ASN A 49 2.87 -7.07 2.02
C ASN A 49 1.35 -6.93 1.88
N THR A 50 0.67 -6.25 2.80
CA THR A 50 -0.78 -5.99 2.71
C THR A 50 -1.12 -5.16 1.48
N TYR A 51 -0.35 -4.11 1.17
CA TYR A 51 -0.57 -3.30 -0.03
C TYR A 51 -0.40 -4.13 -1.31
N TYR A 52 0.63 -4.97 -1.38
CA TYR A 52 0.84 -5.85 -2.53
C TYR A 52 -0.28 -6.90 -2.67
N SER A 53 -0.69 -7.55 -1.58
CA SER A 53 -1.80 -8.51 -1.59
C SER A 53 -3.11 -7.85 -2.03
N ARG A 54 -3.39 -6.64 -1.53
CA ARG A 54 -4.54 -5.84 -1.95
C ARG A 54 -4.47 -5.51 -3.44
N ALA A 55 -3.33 -5.01 -3.91
CA ALA A 55 -3.11 -4.69 -5.32
C ALA A 55 -3.37 -5.88 -6.23
N SER A 56 -2.81 -7.05 -5.89
CA SER A 56 -2.98 -8.29 -6.66
C SER A 56 -4.44 -8.73 -6.75
N TRP A 57 -5.17 -8.70 -5.63
CA TRP A 57 -6.58 -9.02 -5.59
C TRP A 57 -7.41 -8.01 -6.39
N GLU A 58 -7.23 -6.71 -6.17
CA GLU A 58 -7.96 -5.65 -6.87
C GLU A 58 -7.70 -5.69 -8.39
N THR A 59 -6.45 -5.89 -8.84
CA THR A 59 -6.17 -6.04 -10.28
C THR A 59 -6.83 -7.28 -10.88
N THR A 60 -6.98 -8.35 -10.11
CA THR A 60 -7.68 -9.55 -10.57
C THR A 60 -9.18 -9.30 -10.74
N GLU A 61 -9.80 -8.58 -9.81
CA GLU A 61 -11.22 -8.20 -9.93
C GLU A 61 -11.44 -7.20 -11.08
N ILE A 62 -10.54 -6.23 -11.27
CA ILE A 62 -10.58 -5.32 -12.42
C ILE A 62 -10.41 -6.09 -13.73
N ALA A 63 -9.50 -7.08 -13.79
CA ALA A 63 -9.33 -7.91 -14.99
C ALA A 63 -10.60 -8.71 -15.33
N LYS A 64 -11.36 -9.18 -14.32
CA LYS A 64 -12.67 -9.80 -14.55
C LYS A 64 -13.69 -8.79 -15.11
N ALA A 65 -13.73 -7.57 -14.58
CA ALA A 65 -14.60 -6.52 -15.09
C ALA A 65 -14.30 -6.19 -16.57
N LEU A 66 -13.01 -6.08 -16.91
CA LEU A 66 -12.56 -5.89 -18.30
C LEU A 66 -12.91 -7.10 -19.19
N TRP A 67 -12.84 -8.31 -18.67
CA TRP A 67 -13.25 -9.51 -19.40
C TRP A 67 -14.76 -9.51 -19.69
N ILE A 68 -15.60 -9.10 -18.73
CA ILE A 68 -17.05 -8.96 -18.95
C ILE A 68 -17.32 -7.88 -20.00
N TYR A 69 -16.66 -6.72 -19.91
CA TYR A 69 -16.73 -5.67 -20.93
C TYR A 69 -16.39 -6.23 -22.32
N LEU A 70 -15.29 -6.98 -22.45
CA LEU A 70 -14.88 -7.62 -23.70
C LEU A 70 -15.95 -8.57 -24.24
N GLN A 71 -16.61 -9.36 -23.38
CA GLN A 71 -17.68 -10.25 -23.82
C GLN A 71 -18.90 -9.50 -24.35
N GLU A 72 -19.21 -8.33 -23.80
CA GLU A 72 -20.38 -7.53 -24.20
C GLU A 72 -20.13 -6.70 -25.46
N TYR A 73 -18.97 -6.03 -25.55
CA TYR A 73 -18.65 -5.10 -26.63
C TYR A 73 -17.77 -5.71 -27.73
N GLY A 74 -17.22 -6.90 -27.54
CA GLY A 74 -16.37 -7.60 -28.50
C GLY A 74 -14.92 -7.11 -28.58
N ASP A 75 -14.59 -6.02 -27.90
CA ASP A 75 -13.22 -5.52 -27.75
C ASP A 75 -13.00 -4.93 -26.33
N TYR A 76 -11.75 -4.77 -25.92
CA TYR A 76 -11.41 -4.05 -24.70
C TYR A 76 -11.66 -2.54 -24.87
N PRO A 77 -11.90 -1.80 -23.78
CA PRO A 77 -12.09 -0.36 -23.88
C PRO A 77 -10.83 0.35 -24.40
N SER A 78 -11.02 1.47 -25.09
CA SER A 78 -9.92 2.33 -25.53
C SER A 78 -9.12 2.86 -24.34
N ASP A 79 -7.84 3.17 -24.56
CA ASP A 79 -7.00 3.80 -23.55
C ASP A 79 -7.60 5.12 -23.07
N ALA A 80 -7.55 5.36 -21.76
CA ALA A 80 -8.12 6.55 -21.13
C ALA A 80 -7.06 7.46 -20.52
N ASN A 81 -5.77 7.21 -20.79
CA ASN A 81 -4.60 7.93 -20.28
C ASN A 81 -4.77 8.41 -18.83
N ARG A 82 -4.47 7.53 -17.86
CA ARG A 82 -4.60 7.80 -16.41
C ARG A 82 -6.03 8.11 -15.99
N GLY A 83 -6.93 7.24 -16.41
CA GLY A 83 -8.36 7.37 -16.15
C GLY A 83 -9.08 6.04 -16.22
N LEU A 84 -10.33 6.06 -15.78
CA LEU A 84 -11.25 4.97 -16.03
C LEU A 84 -11.77 5.14 -17.46
N PRO A 85 -11.69 4.12 -18.32
CA PRO A 85 -12.26 4.22 -19.65
C PRO A 85 -13.79 4.23 -19.59
N PRO A 86 -14.45 5.04 -20.45
CA PRO A 86 -15.90 5.10 -20.50
C PRO A 86 -16.53 3.73 -20.75
N GLY A 87 -17.60 3.44 -20.01
CA GLY A 87 -18.33 2.18 -20.07
C GLY A 87 -17.81 1.12 -19.10
N LEU A 88 -16.60 1.24 -18.55
CA LEU A 88 -16.10 0.28 -17.57
C LEU A 88 -16.72 0.48 -16.17
N GLU A 89 -17.25 1.67 -15.88
CA GLU A 89 -17.87 2.05 -14.60
C GLU A 89 -18.89 1.01 -14.14
N VAL A 90 -19.75 0.54 -15.05
CA VAL A 90 -20.89 -0.34 -14.72
C VAL A 90 -20.47 -1.74 -14.25
N TYR A 91 -19.23 -2.13 -14.53
CA TYR A 91 -18.65 -3.41 -14.12
C TYR A 91 -17.79 -3.30 -12.86
N LEU A 92 -17.57 -2.09 -12.35
CA LEU A 92 -16.83 -1.85 -11.11
C LEU A 92 -17.80 -1.63 -9.94
N PRO A 93 -17.54 -2.20 -8.74
CA PRO A 93 -18.45 -2.09 -7.60
C PRO A 93 -18.81 -0.65 -7.19
N ALA A 94 -17.88 0.30 -7.35
CA ALA A 94 -18.05 1.70 -6.97
C ALA A 94 -18.32 2.63 -8.17
N GLY A 95 -18.42 2.10 -9.40
CA GLY A 95 -18.49 2.94 -10.60
C GLY A 95 -17.22 3.74 -10.90
N ASN A 96 -16.14 3.52 -10.14
CA ASN A 96 -14.86 4.19 -10.29
C ASN A 96 -13.72 3.24 -9.92
N TRP A 97 -12.48 3.62 -10.25
CA TRP A 97 -11.31 2.94 -9.71
C TRP A 97 -11.33 2.89 -8.18
N PRO A 98 -10.93 1.77 -7.56
CA PRO A 98 -10.68 1.76 -6.13
C PRO A 98 -9.51 2.69 -5.81
N ASP A 99 -9.48 3.20 -4.57
CA ASP A 99 -8.32 3.95 -4.08
C ASP A 99 -7.07 3.08 -4.15
N GLY A 100 -5.99 3.62 -4.70
CA GLY A 100 -4.74 2.89 -4.89
C GLY A 100 -4.21 2.29 -3.58
N PRO A 101 -3.64 1.07 -3.58
CA PRO A 101 -3.18 0.40 -2.36
C PRO A 101 -2.08 1.15 -1.61
N TRP A 102 -1.16 1.80 -2.34
CA TRP A 102 -0.14 2.68 -1.75
C TRP A 102 -0.60 4.14 -1.72
N PRO A 103 -0.17 4.95 -0.74
CA PRO A 103 -0.54 6.35 -0.68
C PRO A 103 -0.13 7.11 -1.96
N GLY A 104 -1.11 7.73 -2.64
CA GLY A 104 -0.89 8.45 -3.90
C GLY A 104 -0.71 7.57 -5.13
N SER A 105 -0.82 6.24 -4.99
CA SER A 105 -0.88 5.34 -6.15
C SER A 105 -2.24 5.40 -6.81
N VAL A 106 -2.28 5.20 -8.13
CA VAL A 106 -3.53 5.19 -8.91
C VAL A 106 -3.53 4.05 -9.92
N TYR A 107 -4.70 3.45 -10.12
CA TYR A 107 -4.94 2.49 -11.19
C TYR A 107 -5.01 3.20 -12.54
N ASP A 108 -4.58 2.49 -13.58
CA ASP A 108 -4.48 2.98 -14.94
C ASP A 108 -4.74 1.80 -15.88
N TRP A 109 -5.71 1.97 -16.79
CA TRP A 109 -5.97 1.00 -17.85
C TRP A 109 -5.09 1.34 -19.04
N ASP A 110 -4.27 0.38 -19.46
CA ASP A 110 -3.35 0.54 -20.58
C ASP A 110 -3.84 -0.31 -21.78
N ASN A 111 -4.20 0.37 -22.86
CA ASN A 111 -4.47 -0.21 -24.17
C ASN A 111 -3.54 0.44 -25.20
N TRP A 112 -2.33 -0.12 -25.32
CA TRP A 112 -1.27 0.47 -26.11
C TRP A 112 -1.01 -0.29 -27.41
N ASP A 113 -0.54 0.44 -28.42
CA ASP A 113 0.16 -0.17 -29.55
C ASP A 113 1.57 -0.58 -29.10
N ASP A 114 1.97 -1.81 -29.43
CA ASP A 114 3.30 -2.31 -29.10
C ASP A 114 4.35 -1.61 -30.00
N PRO A 115 5.26 -0.80 -29.44
CA PRO A 115 6.27 -0.10 -30.23
C PRO A 115 7.29 -1.05 -30.85
N ASP A 116 7.45 -2.25 -30.31
CA ASP A 116 8.42 -3.25 -30.77
C ASP A 116 7.79 -4.23 -31.79
N GLN A 117 6.46 -4.31 -31.84
CA GLN A 117 5.72 -5.25 -32.67
C GLN A 117 4.55 -4.56 -33.41
N PRO A 118 4.77 -4.06 -34.64
CA PRO A 118 3.75 -3.35 -35.41
C PRO A 118 2.44 -4.16 -35.54
N GLY A 119 1.32 -3.51 -35.23
CA GLY A 119 -0.02 -4.11 -35.29
C GLY A 119 -0.37 -5.02 -34.12
N LYS A 120 0.49 -5.13 -33.09
CA LYS A 120 0.15 -5.80 -31.83
C LYS A 120 -0.26 -4.78 -30.77
N LYS A 121 -1.15 -5.22 -29.89
CA LYS A 121 -1.64 -4.44 -28.75
C LYS A 121 -1.07 -4.99 -27.44
N ILE A 122 -0.91 -4.12 -26.46
CA ILE A 122 -0.59 -4.44 -25.07
C ILE A 122 -1.81 -4.05 -24.24
N TYR A 123 -2.36 -5.02 -23.52
CA TYR A 123 -3.48 -4.84 -22.61
C TYR A 123 -3.03 -5.18 -21.20
N GLN A 124 -3.05 -4.19 -20.31
CA GLN A 124 -2.63 -4.38 -18.92
C GLN A 124 -3.29 -3.37 -17.98
N ILE A 125 -3.28 -3.70 -16.69
CA ILE A 125 -3.66 -2.77 -15.63
C ILE A 125 -2.38 -2.32 -14.94
N SER A 126 -2.09 -1.03 -14.97
CA SER A 126 -0.95 -0.45 -14.26
C SER A 126 -1.37 0.19 -12.95
N LEU A 127 -0.58 -0.03 -11.92
CA LEU A 127 -0.58 0.77 -10.72
C LEU A 127 0.60 1.74 -10.78
N ARG A 128 0.26 3.02 -10.80
CA ARG A 128 1.19 4.12 -11.02
C ARG A 128 1.49 4.82 -9.71
N PHE A 129 2.75 5.20 -9.50
CA PHE A 129 3.23 5.78 -8.24
C PHE A 129 3.64 7.25 -8.34
N CYS A 130 3.61 7.80 -9.55
CA CYS A 130 4.02 9.16 -9.85
C CYS A 130 2.83 9.94 -10.44
N PRO A 131 2.72 11.25 -10.17
CA PRO A 131 1.77 12.11 -10.88
C PRO A 131 2.16 12.25 -12.36
N ILE A 132 1.18 12.50 -13.21
CA ILE A 132 1.37 12.65 -14.66
C ILE A 132 2.28 13.85 -14.93
N GLY A 133 3.37 13.64 -15.67
CA GLY A 133 4.33 14.70 -16.03
C GLY A 133 5.08 15.31 -14.83
N GLY A 134 4.95 14.75 -13.63
CA GLY A 134 5.62 15.26 -12.45
C GLY A 134 7.10 14.86 -12.36
N PRO A 135 7.88 15.52 -11.47
CA PRO A 135 9.25 15.14 -11.21
C PRO A 135 9.33 13.83 -10.41
N LEU A 136 10.47 13.14 -10.47
CA LEU A 136 10.72 11.92 -9.69
C LEU A 136 10.53 12.11 -8.18
N SER A 137 10.79 13.31 -7.66
CA SER A 137 10.60 13.64 -6.24
C SER A 137 9.13 13.65 -5.79
N ALA A 138 8.17 13.72 -6.72
CA ALA A 138 6.74 13.65 -6.43
C ALA A 138 6.20 12.22 -6.44
N CYS A 139 7.04 11.22 -6.77
CA CYS A 139 6.65 9.82 -6.76
C CYS A 139 6.67 9.24 -5.34
N ASN A 140 5.75 8.34 -5.05
CA ASN A 140 5.73 7.57 -3.81
C ASN A 140 5.80 6.07 -4.10
N PHE A 141 7.02 5.53 -4.20
CA PHE A 141 7.23 4.14 -4.55
C PHE A 141 7.09 3.19 -3.34
N PRO A 142 6.72 1.92 -3.60
CA PRO A 142 6.72 0.86 -2.60
C PRO A 142 8.08 0.70 -1.92
N LYS A 143 8.09 0.45 -0.60
CA LYS A 143 9.33 0.24 0.17
C LYS A 143 9.74 -1.22 0.17
N ALA A 144 9.67 -1.85 -0.99
CA ALA A 144 9.95 -3.26 -1.20
C ALA A 144 11.22 -3.46 -2.05
N SER A 145 11.87 -4.60 -1.91
CA SER A 145 13.11 -4.92 -2.64
C SER A 145 12.95 -4.86 -4.16
N TRP A 146 11.79 -5.27 -4.68
CA TRP A 146 11.48 -5.25 -6.11
C TRP A 146 11.28 -3.83 -6.67
N ALA A 147 11.08 -2.83 -5.82
CA ALA A 147 10.82 -1.44 -6.22
C ALA A 147 12.06 -0.53 -6.06
N GLN A 148 13.21 -1.06 -5.63
CA GLN A 148 14.39 -0.25 -5.29
C GLN A 148 14.92 0.63 -6.44
N ASN A 149 14.77 0.15 -7.68
CA ASN A 149 15.26 0.85 -8.88
C ASN A 149 14.12 1.53 -9.65
N PHE A 150 12.97 1.74 -9.01
CA PHE A 150 11.85 2.39 -9.67
C PHE A 150 12.15 3.85 -10.00
N ASN A 151 11.64 4.28 -11.13
CA ASN A 151 11.79 5.63 -11.67
C ASN A 151 10.44 6.08 -12.26
N ILE A 152 10.38 7.22 -12.95
CA ILE A 152 9.14 7.92 -13.31
C ILE A 152 8.14 7.04 -14.09
N ASN A 153 8.63 6.14 -14.93
CA ASN A 153 7.84 5.23 -15.74
C ASN A 153 7.61 3.87 -15.09
N SER A 154 8.16 3.63 -13.90
CA SER A 154 8.02 2.35 -13.21
C SER A 154 6.60 2.17 -12.69
N ALA A 155 6.11 0.95 -12.83
CA ALA A 155 4.78 0.56 -12.41
C ALA A 155 4.80 -0.88 -11.87
N LEU A 156 3.83 -1.16 -11.01
CA LEU A 156 3.39 -2.52 -10.73
C LEU A 156 2.23 -2.79 -11.70
N TYR A 157 2.25 -3.86 -12.47
CA TYR A 157 1.26 -4.08 -13.52
C TYR A 157 0.76 -5.53 -13.56
N TYR A 158 -0.49 -5.69 -13.99
CA TYR A 158 -1.14 -6.97 -14.26
C TYR A 158 -1.30 -7.12 -15.77
N CYS A 159 -0.70 -8.15 -16.35
CA CYS A 159 -0.71 -8.37 -17.79
C CYS A 159 -1.96 -9.17 -18.22
N LEU A 160 -2.78 -8.61 -19.12
CA LEU A 160 -3.89 -9.35 -19.72
C LEU A 160 -3.45 -10.00 -21.04
N SER A 161 -2.74 -9.25 -21.90
CA SER A 161 -2.25 -9.77 -23.19
C SER A 161 -1.16 -8.87 -23.78
N GLY A 162 -0.31 -9.46 -24.63
CA GLY A 162 0.77 -8.77 -25.32
C GLY A 162 2.07 -8.72 -24.49
N SER A 163 3.03 -7.91 -24.97
CA SER A 163 4.32 -7.73 -24.30
C SER A 163 4.24 -6.63 -23.24
N CYS A 164 3.54 -6.96 -22.14
CA CYS A 164 3.33 -6.09 -20.99
C CYS A 164 4.64 -5.58 -20.38
N ARG A 165 4.59 -4.36 -19.85
CA ARG A 165 5.78 -3.59 -19.45
C ARG A 165 5.39 -2.47 -18.49
N SER A 166 6.40 -1.85 -17.87
CA SER A 166 6.17 -0.74 -16.94
C SER A 166 5.51 0.48 -17.59
N HIS A 167 5.92 0.86 -18.81
CA HIS A 167 5.34 1.97 -19.57
C HIS A 167 5.57 1.78 -21.07
N VAL A 168 4.66 2.26 -21.93
CA VAL A 168 4.77 2.12 -23.40
C VAL A 168 6.05 2.73 -23.96
N ALA A 169 6.44 3.91 -23.46
CA ALA A 169 7.65 4.61 -23.88
C ALA A 169 8.95 4.02 -23.30
N SER A 170 8.89 2.82 -22.71
CA SER A 170 10.04 2.18 -22.07
C SER A 170 10.14 0.72 -22.51
N PRO A 171 11.36 0.16 -22.61
CA PRO A 171 11.52 -1.23 -23.00
C PRO A 171 10.96 -2.17 -21.92
N PRO A 172 10.65 -3.44 -22.26
CA PRO A 172 10.17 -4.43 -21.27
C PRO A 172 11.13 -4.66 -20.09
N SER A 173 12.43 -4.38 -20.26
CA SER A 173 13.45 -4.48 -19.21
C SER A 173 13.47 -3.29 -18.24
N TYR A 174 12.71 -2.23 -18.50
CA TYR A 174 12.68 -1.05 -17.63
C TYR A 174 12.10 -1.41 -16.25
N PRO A 175 12.67 -0.89 -15.15
CA PRO A 175 12.25 -1.26 -13.80
C PRO A 175 10.73 -1.20 -13.61
N GLY A 176 10.16 -2.34 -13.24
CA GLY A 176 8.74 -2.54 -13.03
C GLY A 176 8.50 -3.93 -12.46
N LYS A 177 7.29 -4.19 -11.98
CA LYS A 177 6.93 -5.50 -11.43
C LYS A 177 5.65 -5.98 -12.07
N CYS A 178 5.70 -7.14 -12.70
CA CYS A 178 4.49 -7.85 -13.11
C CYS A 178 3.92 -8.63 -11.92
N ILE A 179 2.60 -8.60 -11.74
CA ILE A 179 1.87 -9.31 -10.68
C ILE A 179 1.65 -10.78 -11.04
N ASN A 180 1.32 -11.06 -12.31
CA ASN A 180 0.93 -12.37 -12.83
C ASN A 180 1.91 -12.92 -13.88
N CYS A 181 3.14 -12.43 -13.83
CA CYS A 181 4.32 -13.02 -14.44
C CYS A 181 5.23 -13.50 -13.29
#